data_AF-A0A9E4I768-F1
#
_entry.id   AF-A0A9E4I768-F1
#
_cell.length_a   1.000
_cell.length_b   1.000
_cell.length_c   1.000
_cell.angle_alpha   90.00
_cell.angle_beta   90.00
_cell.angle_gamma   90.00
#
_symmetry.space_group_name_H-M   'P 1'
#
loop_
_entity.id
_entity.type
_entity.pdbx_description
1 polymer ?
#
loop_
_entity_poly.entity_id
_entity_poly.type
_entity_poly.pdbx_seq_one_letter_code
_entity_poly.pdbx_strand_id
1 'polypeptide(L)'
;KSATDFPKEIAEAMQDADVSIFLSRLGDRVRFVPIQSRGSKVMCYTLTRKHLSSAFGTTDFTVTEFVLERLVETISGASGYRIRTGDGTDLVGELSAGEGQCNLIPFSLLVFPTMIFPPIRFRNLNGQLMISRFTLSSSTRAFEDSVLMVSSPVRVSVEDGLMTEFHGKAEMVGAFRSQCERAAALTGGDPCRLNSWHTGINPNTFYDRDPYADLERWGTVAFGSPRYTHIHAAGHEPGDISIQVFDASISFDGELLWKDGHFVFLDRPDIRRFLEESGNSHLNSEICLDIGV
;
A
#
# COMPACT_ATOMS: atom_id res chain seq x y z
N LYS A 1 -9.68 -19.79 9.91
CA LYS A 1 -10.73 -18.90 10.48
C LYS A 1 -10.88 -17.71 9.55
N SER A 2 -12.11 -17.25 9.30
CA SER A 2 -12.37 -16.07 8.45
C SER A 2 -11.75 -14.82 9.09
N ALA A 3 -11.38 -13.82 8.28
CA ALA A 3 -10.93 -12.52 8.77
C ALA A 3 -11.98 -11.82 9.66
N THR A 4 -13.26 -12.15 9.48
CA THR A 4 -14.41 -11.59 10.21
C THR A 4 -14.87 -12.44 11.40
N ASP A 5 -14.16 -13.52 11.72
CA ASP A 5 -14.50 -14.45 12.80
C ASP A 5 -14.05 -13.90 14.17
N PHE A 6 -14.71 -12.83 14.60
CA PHE A 6 -14.50 -12.23 15.92
C PHE A 6 -15.18 -13.07 17.02
N PRO A 7 -14.61 -13.13 18.24
CA PRO A 7 -15.35 -13.64 19.40
C PRO A 7 -16.69 -12.91 19.53
N LYS A 8 -17.75 -13.63 19.90
CA LYS A 8 -19.12 -13.11 19.92
C LYS A 8 -19.24 -11.81 20.73
N GLU A 9 -18.60 -11.77 21.89
CA GLU A 9 -18.61 -10.64 22.81
C GLU A 9 -17.96 -9.40 22.18
N ILE A 10 -16.93 -9.58 21.35
CA ILE A 10 -16.27 -8.50 20.62
C ILE A 10 -17.16 -8.01 19.47
N ALA A 11 -17.80 -8.92 18.73
CA ALA A 11 -18.71 -8.56 17.66
C ALA A 11 -19.92 -7.75 18.18
N GLU A 12 -20.50 -8.15 19.31
CA GLU A 12 -21.59 -7.42 19.98
C GLU A 12 -21.12 -6.04 20.45
N ALA A 13 -19.97 -5.95 21.12
CA ALA A 13 -19.41 -4.66 21.54
C ALA A 13 -19.14 -3.71 20.36
N MET A 14 -18.66 -4.24 19.22
CA MET A 14 -18.45 -3.46 18.00
C MET A 14 -19.76 -3.03 17.31
N GLN A 15 -20.87 -3.74 17.54
CA GLN A 15 -22.18 -3.36 17.01
C GLN A 15 -22.84 -2.25 17.83
N ASP A 16 -22.62 -2.26 19.15
CA ASP A 16 -23.16 -1.28 20.09
C ASP A 16 -22.38 0.04 20.12
N ALA A 17 -21.11 0.03 19.71
CA ALA A 17 -20.27 1.22 19.68
C ALA A 17 -20.53 2.11 18.46
N ASP A 18 -20.55 3.44 18.66
CA ASP A 18 -20.58 4.43 17.57
C ASP A 18 -19.27 4.44 16.77
N VAL A 19 -18.14 4.14 17.41
CA VAL A 19 -16.82 4.07 16.79
C VAL A 19 -16.03 2.90 17.37
N SER A 20 -15.50 2.04 16.50
CA SER A 20 -14.56 0.97 16.84
C SER A 20 -13.17 1.30 16.29
N ILE A 21 -12.14 1.31 17.15
CA ILE A 21 -10.75 1.60 16.76
C ILE A 21 -9.91 0.32 16.86
N PHE A 22 -9.30 -0.07 15.75
CA PHE A 22 -8.33 -1.16 15.70
C PHE A 22 -6.92 -0.60 15.95
N LEU A 23 -6.34 -0.95 17.09
CA LEU A 23 -4.95 -0.66 17.45
C LEU A 23 -3.99 -1.81 17.06
N SER A 24 -4.49 -2.82 16.37
CA SER A 24 -3.72 -3.97 15.89
C SER A 24 -3.99 -4.23 14.42
N ARG A 25 -3.07 -4.92 13.75
CA ARG A 25 -3.18 -5.37 12.33
C ARG A 25 -4.40 -6.25 12.05
N LEU A 26 -5.21 -6.60 13.04
CA LEU A 26 -6.50 -7.25 12.82
C LEU A 26 -7.41 -6.40 11.93
N GLY A 27 -7.32 -5.06 12.02
CA GLY A 27 -8.04 -4.15 11.12
C GLY A 27 -7.68 -4.37 9.65
N ASP A 28 -6.42 -4.69 9.34
CA ASP A 28 -5.99 -4.94 7.96
C ASP A 28 -6.62 -6.18 7.33
N ARG A 29 -6.97 -7.17 8.13
CA ARG A 29 -7.63 -8.39 7.63
C ARG A 29 -9.08 -8.12 7.24
N VAL A 30 -9.72 -7.17 7.92
CA VAL A 30 -11.13 -6.85 7.70
C VAL A 30 -11.34 -5.65 6.81
N ARG A 31 -10.29 -4.88 6.47
CA ARG A 31 -10.40 -3.67 5.62
C ARG A 31 -10.94 -3.93 4.22
N PHE A 32 -10.95 -5.18 3.75
CA PHE A 32 -11.49 -5.58 2.45
C PHE A 32 -12.79 -6.38 2.55
N VAL A 33 -13.31 -6.58 3.77
CA VAL A 33 -14.55 -7.34 4.01
C VAL A 33 -15.56 -6.43 4.69
N PRO A 34 -16.80 -6.34 4.20
CA PRO A 34 -17.85 -5.61 4.91
C PRO A 34 -18.04 -6.20 6.31
N ILE A 35 -17.86 -5.38 7.34
CA ILE A 35 -18.24 -5.73 8.71
C ILE A 35 -19.59 -5.08 8.98
N GLN A 36 -20.60 -5.91 9.31
CA GLN A 36 -21.90 -5.40 9.72
C GLN A 36 -21.82 -4.80 11.13
N SER A 37 -21.74 -3.47 11.22
CA SER A 37 -22.02 -2.71 12.44
C SER A 37 -22.65 -1.36 12.10
N ARG A 38 -23.30 -0.74 13.09
CA ARG A 38 -23.86 0.60 12.95
C ARG A 38 -22.82 1.71 13.01
N GLY A 39 -21.79 1.54 13.83
CA GLY A 39 -20.74 2.53 14.03
C GLY A 39 -19.61 2.50 13.01
N SER A 40 -18.86 3.60 12.95
CA SER A 40 -17.65 3.76 12.15
C SER A 40 -16.53 2.84 12.64
N LYS A 41 -15.64 2.46 11.72
CA LYS A 41 -14.47 1.64 12.01
C LYS A 41 -13.23 2.36 11.58
N VAL A 42 -12.22 2.37 12.44
CA VAL A 42 -10.96 3.06 12.17
C VAL A 42 -9.79 2.11 12.40
N MET A 43 -8.95 1.92 11.39
CA MET A 43 -7.65 1.28 11.55
C MET A 43 -6.62 2.34 11.92
N CYS A 44 -5.98 2.19 13.08
CA CYS A 44 -4.96 3.11 13.57
C CYS A 44 -3.55 2.56 13.30
N TYR A 45 -2.73 3.30 12.55
CA TYR A 45 -1.37 2.90 12.18
C TYR A 45 -0.28 3.56 13.04
N THR A 46 -0.64 4.40 14.02
CA THR A 46 0.36 4.99 14.91
C THR A 46 0.93 3.94 15.85
N LEU A 47 2.26 3.79 15.87
CA LEU A 47 2.94 2.78 16.70
C LEU A 47 3.35 3.28 18.09
N THR A 48 3.46 4.59 18.27
CA THR A 48 4.03 5.21 19.48
C THR A 48 3.40 6.56 19.76
N ARG A 49 3.59 7.09 20.97
CA ARG A 49 3.21 8.47 21.31
C ARG A 49 3.82 9.52 20.36
N LYS A 50 5.05 9.30 19.89
CA LYS A 50 5.73 10.22 18.97
C LYS A 50 5.02 10.33 17.61
N HIS A 51 4.49 9.21 17.11
CA HIS A 51 3.66 9.18 15.89
C HIS A 51 2.36 9.97 16.09
N LEU A 52 1.71 9.79 17.25
CA LEU A 52 0.47 10.51 17.58
C LEU A 52 0.69 12.02 17.77
N SER A 53 1.85 12.44 18.26
CA SER A 53 2.15 13.84 18.55
C SER A 53 2.86 14.58 17.41
N SER A 54 3.21 13.92 16.32
CA SER A 54 3.87 14.54 15.17
C SER A 54 2.87 14.86 14.06
N ALA A 55 3.32 15.59 13.04
CA ALA A 55 2.52 15.88 11.84
C ALA A 55 1.94 14.62 11.18
N PHE A 56 2.55 13.44 11.36
CA PHE A 56 1.95 12.18 10.93
C PHE A 56 0.55 11.98 11.52
N GLY A 57 0.39 12.16 12.83
CA GLY A 57 -0.86 11.95 13.57
C GLY A 57 -1.68 13.21 13.84
N THR A 58 -1.12 14.41 13.59
CA THR A 58 -1.77 15.69 13.94
C THR A 58 -2.14 16.56 12.74
N THR A 59 -1.80 16.18 11.50
CA THR A 59 -2.34 16.88 10.33
C THR A 59 -3.87 16.76 10.33
N ASP A 60 -4.55 17.83 9.95
CA ASP A 60 -6.01 17.88 9.94
C ASP A 60 -6.58 16.77 9.04
N PHE A 61 -7.40 15.90 9.64
CA PHE A 61 -7.99 14.76 8.97
C PHE A 61 -8.85 15.17 7.76
N THR A 62 -9.58 16.28 7.86
CA THR A 62 -10.41 16.79 6.76
C THR A 62 -9.56 17.21 5.56
N VAL A 63 -8.37 17.73 5.82
CA VAL A 63 -7.41 18.11 4.77
C VAL A 63 -6.82 16.88 4.11
N THR A 64 -6.42 15.86 4.87
CA THR A 64 -5.86 14.64 4.29
C THR A 64 -6.89 13.81 3.53
N GLU A 65 -8.15 13.80 3.99
CA GLU A 65 -9.25 13.17 3.25
C GLU A 65 -9.55 13.91 1.95
N PHE A 66 -9.57 15.25 1.95
CA PHE A 66 -9.72 16.01 0.70
C PHE A 66 -8.62 15.65 -0.32
N VAL A 67 -7.36 15.58 0.11
CA VAL A 67 -6.25 15.18 -0.77
C VAL A 67 -6.45 13.75 -1.29
N LEU A 68 -6.88 12.81 -0.43
CA LEU A 68 -7.18 11.44 -0.83
C LEU A 68 -8.33 11.38 -1.86
N GLU A 69 -9.43 12.08 -1.64
CA GLU A 69 -10.57 12.15 -2.56
C GLU A 69 -10.12 12.68 -3.93
N ARG A 70 -9.39 13.80 -3.94
CA ARG A 70 -8.85 14.39 -5.17
C ARG A 70 -7.92 13.44 -5.92
N LEU A 71 -7.08 12.71 -5.18
CA LEU A 71 -6.20 11.69 -5.75
C LEU A 71 -7.00 10.54 -6.37
N VAL A 72 -7.97 10.00 -5.63
CA VAL A 72 -8.83 8.90 -6.09
C VAL A 72 -9.62 9.29 -7.33
N GLU A 73 -10.14 10.50 -7.41
CA GLU A 73 -10.80 11.02 -8.61
C GLU A 73 -9.83 11.10 -9.80
N THR A 74 -8.61 11.58 -9.59
CA THR A 74 -7.57 11.65 -10.63
C THR A 74 -7.22 10.25 -11.15
N ILE A 75 -7.03 9.30 -10.24
CA ILE A 75 -6.75 7.89 -10.59
C ILE A 75 -7.94 7.26 -11.32
N SER A 76 -9.17 7.52 -10.85
CA SER A 76 -10.39 6.93 -11.43
C SER A 76 -10.72 7.48 -12.81
N GLY A 77 -10.26 8.69 -13.13
CA GLY A 77 -10.40 9.30 -14.44
C GLY A 77 -9.30 8.92 -15.45
N ALA A 78 -8.25 8.23 -15.02
CA ALA A 78 -7.12 7.89 -15.87
C ALA A 78 -7.35 6.60 -16.68
N SER A 79 -6.68 6.49 -17.83
CA SER A 79 -6.73 5.33 -18.72
C SER A 79 -5.58 4.34 -18.48
N GLY A 80 -4.48 4.78 -17.88
CA GLY A 80 -3.36 3.92 -17.52
C GLY A 80 -2.37 4.61 -16.59
N TYR A 81 -1.39 3.83 -16.14
CA TYR A 81 -0.32 4.32 -15.28
C TYR A 81 1.01 3.67 -15.63
N ARG A 82 2.09 4.29 -15.13
CA ARG A 82 3.45 3.78 -15.22
C ARG A 82 4.18 3.97 -13.90
N ILE A 83 4.85 2.92 -13.44
CA ILE A 83 5.67 2.91 -12.21
C ILE A 83 7.12 2.71 -12.64
N ARG A 84 8.00 3.64 -12.26
CA ARG A 84 9.43 3.57 -12.55
C ARG A 84 10.27 3.80 -11.31
N THR A 85 11.47 3.23 -11.31
CA THR A 85 12.47 3.43 -10.24
C THR A 85 13.85 3.58 -10.85
N GLY A 86 14.79 4.16 -10.08
CA GLY A 86 16.18 4.24 -10.48
C GLY A 86 16.90 2.88 -10.55
N ASP A 87 16.39 1.85 -9.85
CA ASP A 87 17.01 0.52 -9.79
C ASP A 87 16.56 -0.45 -10.90
N GLY A 88 15.62 -0.01 -11.76
CA GLY A 88 15.27 -0.69 -13.00
C GLY A 88 13.85 -1.27 -13.06
N THR A 89 12.99 -1.03 -12.06
CA THR A 89 11.54 -1.29 -12.23
C THR A 89 10.97 -0.32 -13.24
N ASP A 90 10.23 -0.85 -14.21
CA ASP A 90 9.47 -0.11 -15.22
C ASP A 90 8.24 -0.93 -15.60
N LEU A 91 7.09 -0.58 -15.03
CA LEU A 91 5.83 -1.28 -15.20
C LEU A 91 4.78 -0.33 -15.78
N VAL A 92 4.01 -0.82 -16.76
CA VAL A 92 2.88 -0.11 -17.37
C VAL A 92 1.63 -0.95 -17.16
N GLY A 93 0.56 -0.32 -16.69
CA GLY A 93 -0.74 -0.97 -16.51
C GLY A 93 -1.87 -0.12 -17.06
N GLU A 94 -2.96 -0.79 -17.43
CA GLU A 94 -4.16 -0.15 -17.92
C GLU A 94 -5.18 0.08 -16.81
N LEU A 95 -6.02 1.08 -17.00
CA LEU A 95 -7.20 1.32 -16.20
C LEU A 95 -8.45 1.25 -17.08
N SER A 96 -9.56 0.78 -16.51
CA SER A 96 -10.82 0.70 -17.22
C SER A 96 -11.47 2.08 -17.24
N ALA A 97 -11.43 2.75 -18.39
CA ALA A 97 -12.30 3.89 -18.62
C ALA A 97 -13.73 3.38 -18.89
N GLY A 98 -14.60 3.41 -17.89
CA GLY A 98 -16.01 3.04 -18.07
C GLY A 98 -16.84 3.14 -16.80
N GLU A 99 -18.10 3.56 -16.93
CA GLU A 99 -19.06 3.65 -15.83
C GLU A 99 -19.24 2.27 -15.16
N GLY A 100 -18.90 2.17 -13.88
CA GLY A 100 -19.15 0.98 -13.05
C GLY A 100 -18.00 0.00 -12.85
N GLN A 101 -16.84 0.17 -13.52
CA GLN A 101 -15.64 -0.65 -13.26
C GLN A 101 -14.54 0.18 -12.58
N CYS A 102 -14.63 0.31 -11.26
CA CYS A 102 -13.56 0.90 -10.48
C CYS A 102 -12.45 -0.14 -10.24
N ASN A 103 -11.23 0.13 -10.73
CA ASN A 103 -10.08 -0.74 -10.48
C ASN A 103 -9.61 -0.70 -9.03
N LEU A 104 -10.11 0.24 -8.23
CA LEU A 104 -9.80 0.33 -6.82
C LEU A 104 -10.50 -0.77 -6.01
N ILE A 105 -9.81 -1.31 -5.02
CA ILE A 105 -10.36 -2.25 -4.04
C ILE A 105 -10.80 -1.44 -2.82
N PRO A 106 -12.09 -1.11 -2.66
CA PRO A 106 -12.55 -0.19 -1.63
C PRO A 106 -12.25 -0.71 -0.23
N PHE A 107 -11.94 0.23 0.68
CA PHE A 107 -11.84 -0.09 2.10
C PHE A 107 -13.22 -0.14 2.76
N SER A 108 -13.39 -1.05 3.71
CA SER A 108 -14.59 -1.18 4.54
C SER A 108 -14.51 -0.38 5.85
N LEU A 109 -13.41 0.34 6.06
CA LEU A 109 -13.11 1.11 7.27
C LEU A 109 -12.28 2.36 6.93
N LEU A 110 -12.28 3.32 7.84
CA LEU A 110 -11.44 4.51 7.80
C LEU A 110 -10.01 4.20 8.24
N VAL A 111 -9.05 4.96 7.71
CA VAL A 111 -7.63 4.79 8.01
C VAL A 111 -7.14 6.03 8.75
N PHE A 112 -6.53 5.83 9.92
CA PHE A 112 -5.94 6.91 10.70
C PHE A 112 -4.44 6.64 10.98
N PRO A 113 -3.56 7.59 10.67
CA PRO A 113 -3.79 8.78 9.83
C PRO A 113 -4.16 8.39 8.39
N THR A 114 -4.79 9.28 7.62
CA THR A 114 -4.98 9.06 6.18
C THR A 114 -3.61 8.98 5.52
N MET A 115 -3.23 7.78 5.06
CA MET A 115 -1.86 7.49 4.63
C MET A 115 -1.75 6.64 3.37
N ILE A 116 -2.86 6.09 2.89
CA ILE A 116 -2.93 5.26 1.69
C ILE A 116 -4.26 5.47 0.98
N PHE A 117 -4.26 5.20 -0.32
CA PHE A 117 -5.49 5.04 -1.11
C PHE A 117 -5.79 3.54 -1.32
N PRO A 118 -7.04 3.19 -1.67
CA PRO A 118 -7.43 1.84 -2.08
C PRO A 118 -6.48 1.21 -3.12
N PRO A 119 -6.10 -0.07 -3.02
CA PRO A 119 -5.26 -0.72 -4.02
C PRO A 119 -5.87 -0.69 -5.43
N ILE A 120 -5.04 -0.47 -6.44
CA ILE A 120 -5.40 -0.58 -7.87
C ILE A 120 -5.14 -2.02 -8.30
N ARG A 121 -6.19 -2.73 -8.74
CA ARG A 121 -6.06 -4.04 -9.38
C ARG A 121 -5.29 -3.94 -10.69
N PHE A 122 -4.43 -4.91 -10.96
CA PHE A 122 -3.76 -4.96 -12.25
C PHE A 122 -4.72 -5.33 -13.37
N ARG A 123 -4.57 -4.62 -14.49
CA ARG A 123 -5.16 -4.95 -15.78
C ARG A 123 -4.09 -4.73 -16.83
N ASN A 124 -3.79 -5.75 -17.62
CA ASN A 124 -2.76 -5.70 -18.66
C ASN A 124 -1.43 -5.10 -18.14
N LEU A 125 -0.98 -5.53 -16.95
CA LEU A 125 0.29 -5.08 -16.39
C LEU A 125 1.45 -5.73 -17.14
N ASN A 126 2.36 -4.94 -17.67
CA ASN A 126 3.52 -5.41 -18.42
C ASN A 126 4.79 -4.64 -18.03
N GLY A 127 5.95 -5.28 -18.17
CA GLY A 127 7.25 -4.63 -18.04
C GLY A 127 8.24 -5.41 -17.18
N GLN A 128 9.05 -4.69 -16.43
CA GLN A 128 10.12 -5.24 -15.61
C GLN A 128 9.96 -4.81 -14.15
N LEU A 129 10.02 -5.77 -13.23
CA LEU A 129 10.00 -5.56 -11.79
C LEU A 129 11.36 -5.90 -11.18
N MET A 130 11.88 -4.99 -10.35
CA MET A 130 13.09 -5.20 -9.57
C MET A 130 12.73 -5.46 -8.11
N ILE A 131 13.22 -6.58 -7.59
CA ILE A 131 13.07 -6.97 -6.18
C ILE A 131 14.46 -6.90 -5.57
N SER A 132 14.72 -5.90 -4.72
CA SER A 132 16.09 -5.52 -4.34
C SER A 132 16.39 -5.55 -2.84
N ARG A 133 15.40 -5.64 -1.95
CA ARG A 133 15.63 -5.51 -0.49
C ARG A 133 15.05 -6.66 0.33
N PHE A 134 13.73 -6.78 0.34
CA PHE A 134 13.00 -7.83 1.04
C PHE A 134 11.59 -7.95 0.45
N THR A 135 10.87 -8.97 0.87
CA THR A 135 9.41 -9.07 0.72
C THR A 135 8.78 -9.35 2.07
N LEU A 136 7.54 -8.92 2.26
CA LEU A 136 6.79 -9.03 3.52
C LEU A 136 5.45 -9.70 3.28
N SER A 137 4.70 -9.99 4.36
CA SER A 137 3.27 -10.26 4.24
C SER A 137 2.52 -9.01 3.77
N SER A 138 1.49 -9.17 2.93
CA SER A 138 0.52 -8.09 2.66
C SER A 138 -0.41 -7.81 3.87
N SER A 139 -0.29 -8.61 4.93
CA SER A 139 -1.09 -8.57 6.17
C SER A 139 -2.59 -8.80 5.99
N THR A 140 -3.02 -9.19 4.80
CA THR A 140 -4.37 -9.71 4.55
C THR A 140 -4.59 -11.03 5.27
N ARG A 141 -3.52 -11.85 5.34
CA ARG A 141 -3.42 -13.08 6.15
C ARG A 141 -2.03 -13.16 6.74
N ALA A 142 -1.95 -13.66 7.98
CA ALA A 142 -0.65 -13.99 8.56
C ALA A 142 -0.26 -15.41 8.18
N PHE A 143 1.01 -15.59 7.88
CA PHE A 143 1.67 -16.87 7.75
C PHE A 143 3.08 -16.76 8.32
N GLU A 144 3.60 -17.87 8.81
CA GLU A 144 4.93 -17.91 9.44
C GLU A 144 6.03 -17.67 8.40
N ASP A 145 7.14 -17.07 8.83
CA ASP A 145 8.28 -16.74 7.96
C ASP A 145 7.85 -16.00 6.69
N SER A 146 7.05 -14.95 6.88
CA SER A 146 6.54 -14.09 5.82
C SER A 146 7.61 -13.17 5.22
N VAL A 147 8.67 -12.91 5.98
CA VAL A 147 9.78 -12.05 5.56
C VAL A 147 10.80 -12.84 4.76
N LEU A 148 11.07 -12.42 3.53
CA LEU A 148 12.21 -12.90 2.75
C LEU A 148 13.21 -11.76 2.55
N MET A 149 14.42 -11.92 3.09
CA MET A 149 15.52 -11.00 2.83
C MET A 149 16.11 -11.23 1.44
N VAL A 150 16.27 -10.16 0.66
CA VAL A 150 16.80 -10.23 -0.72
C VAL A 150 18.26 -9.81 -0.72
N SER A 151 19.15 -10.80 -0.62
CA SER A 151 20.61 -10.57 -0.55
C SER A 151 21.25 -10.23 -1.90
N SER A 152 20.56 -10.51 -3.01
CA SER A 152 20.93 -10.06 -4.35
C SER A 152 19.68 -9.79 -5.18
N PRO A 153 19.62 -8.70 -5.96
CA PRO A 153 18.42 -8.34 -6.71
C PRO A 153 17.92 -9.46 -7.62
N VAL A 154 16.60 -9.59 -7.68
CA VAL A 154 15.89 -10.45 -8.64
C VAL A 154 15.12 -9.54 -9.59
N ARG A 155 15.44 -9.66 -10.88
CA ARG A 155 14.72 -9.00 -11.96
C ARG A 155 13.66 -9.94 -12.49
N VAL A 156 12.43 -9.46 -12.63
CA VAL A 156 11.29 -10.25 -13.07
C VAL A 156 10.66 -9.61 -14.31
N SER A 157 10.48 -10.39 -15.37
CA SER A 157 9.66 -10.00 -16.53
C SER A 157 8.19 -10.21 -16.20
N VAL A 158 7.36 -9.23 -16.52
CA VAL A 158 5.93 -9.24 -16.23
C VAL A 158 5.15 -9.12 -17.54
N GLU A 159 4.25 -10.06 -17.79
CA GLU A 159 3.33 -10.07 -18.93
C GLU A 159 1.91 -10.35 -18.45
N ASP A 160 0.97 -9.47 -18.78
CA ASP A 160 -0.45 -9.57 -18.35
C ASP A 160 -0.63 -9.88 -16.85
N GLY A 161 0.12 -9.18 -16.00
CA GLY A 161 0.11 -9.37 -14.54
C GLY A 161 0.69 -10.69 -14.05
N LEU A 162 1.37 -11.46 -14.91
CA LEU A 162 2.09 -12.68 -14.55
C LEU A 162 3.59 -12.44 -14.55
N MET A 163 4.27 -12.95 -13.53
CA MET A 163 5.73 -13.08 -13.50
C MET A 163 6.13 -14.25 -14.41
N THR A 164 6.67 -13.94 -15.60
CA THR A 164 6.97 -14.94 -16.64
C THR A 164 8.42 -15.41 -16.62
N GLU A 165 9.36 -14.50 -16.36
CA GLU A 165 10.79 -14.81 -16.35
C GLU A 165 11.49 -14.19 -15.14
N PHE A 166 12.50 -14.88 -14.63
CA PHE A 166 13.24 -14.48 -13.42
C PHE A 166 14.74 -14.50 -13.70
N HIS A 167 15.43 -13.41 -13.39
CA HIS A 167 16.87 -13.26 -13.58
C HIS A 167 17.53 -12.80 -12.28
N GLY A 168 18.67 -13.40 -11.96
CA GLY A 168 19.43 -13.12 -10.75
C GLY A 168 20.26 -14.32 -10.34
N LYS A 169 20.77 -14.33 -9.11
CA LYS A 169 21.42 -15.53 -8.56
C LYS A 169 20.37 -16.64 -8.42
N ALA A 170 20.71 -17.85 -8.89
CA ALA A 170 19.80 -18.99 -8.89
C ALA A 170 19.22 -19.29 -7.49
N GLU A 171 20.04 -19.15 -6.45
CA GLU A 171 19.60 -19.31 -5.05
C GLU A 171 18.52 -18.30 -4.65
N MET A 172 18.72 -17.01 -4.95
CA MET A 172 17.74 -15.97 -4.62
C MET A 172 16.47 -16.05 -5.47
N VAL A 173 16.59 -16.40 -6.75
CA VAL A 173 15.43 -16.68 -7.61
C VAL A 173 14.63 -17.87 -7.05
N GLY A 174 15.32 -18.94 -6.66
CA GLY A 174 14.69 -20.10 -6.03
C GLY A 174 13.97 -19.74 -4.73
N ALA A 175 14.64 -19.01 -3.84
CA ALA A 175 14.08 -18.57 -2.57
C ALA A 175 12.82 -17.69 -2.76
N PHE A 176 12.86 -16.73 -3.69
CA PHE A 176 11.70 -15.88 -4.00
C PHE A 176 10.53 -16.70 -4.54
N ARG A 177 10.76 -17.61 -5.49
CA ARG A 177 9.72 -18.46 -6.05
C ARG A 177 9.11 -19.38 -5.01
N SER A 178 9.92 -19.98 -4.14
CA SER A 178 9.42 -20.80 -3.03
C SER A 178 8.59 -19.98 -2.05
N GLN A 179 8.93 -18.71 -1.80
CA GLN A 179 8.11 -17.83 -0.98
C GLN A 179 6.74 -17.57 -1.63
N CYS A 180 6.71 -17.28 -2.93
CA CYS A 180 5.47 -17.14 -3.72
C CYS A 180 4.60 -18.40 -3.68
N GLU A 181 5.19 -19.58 -3.84
CA GLU A 181 4.49 -20.86 -3.78
C GLU A 181 3.88 -21.11 -2.39
N ARG A 182 4.64 -20.86 -1.32
CA ARG A 182 4.16 -20.96 0.07
C ARG A 182 2.97 -20.04 0.31
N ALA A 183 3.05 -18.78 -0.13
CA ALA A 183 1.98 -17.81 0.06
C ALA A 183 0.73 -18.19 -0.75
N ALA A 184 0.90 -18.57 -2.02
CA ALA A 184 -0.21 -18.96 -2.89
C ALA A 184 -0.94 -20.22 -2.41
N ALA A 185 -0.21 -21.18 -1.80
CA ALA A 185 -0.78 -22.40 -1.24
C ALA A 185 -1.78 -22.13 -0.09
N LEU A 186 -1.68 -20.98 0.59
CA LEU A 186 -2.61 -20.60 1.67
C LEU A 186 -4.04 -20.40 1.17
N THR A 187 -4.20 -19.98 -0.09
CA THR A 187 -5.51 -19.68 -0.68
C THR A 187 -5.84 -20.53 -1.90
N GLY A 188 -4.87 -21.28 -2.43
CA GLY A 188 -4.98 -21.96 -3.72
C GLY A 188 -4.87 -21.01 -4.92
N GLY A 189 -4.22 -19.85 -4.74
CA GLY A 189 -4.01 -18.88 -5.80
C GLY A 189 -2.82 -19.21 -6.70
N ASP A 190 -2.50 -18.30 -7.62
CA ASP A 190 -1.38 -18.45 -8.55
C ASP A 190 -0.11 -17.79 -7.96
N PRO A 191 0.99 -18.53 -7.77
CA PRO A 191 2.23 -17.99 -7.20
C PRO A 191 2.93 -16.98 -8.11
N CYS A 192 2.66 -16.99 -9.41
CA CYS A 192 3.26 -16.07 -10.37
C CYS A 192 2.39 -14.82 -10.60
N ARG A 193 1.21 -14.73 -10.00
CA ARG A 193 0.29 -13.60 -10.20
C ARG A 193 0.71 -12.39 -9.37
N LEU A 194 0.76 -11.23 -10.04
CA LEU A 194 0.67 -9.92 -9.42
C LEU A 194 -0.81 -9.51 -9.41
N ASN A 195 -1.29 -9.04 -8.27
CA ASN A 195 -2.72 -8.85 -8.02
C ASN A 195 -3.14 -7.38 -8.09
N SER A 196 -2.54 -6.57 -7.23
CA SER A 196 -2.85 -5.14 -7.10
C SER A 196 -1.66 -4.38 -6.51
N TRP A 197 -1.73 -3.06 -6.49
CA TRP A 197 -0.70 -2.22 -5.86
C TRP A 197 -1.29 -0.95 -5.28
N HIS A 198 -0.56 -0.33 -4.37
CA HIS A 198 -0.73 1.08 -4.02
C HIS A 198 0.55 1.65 -3.44
N THR A 199 0.51 2.94 -3.13
CA THR A 199 1.64 3.66 -2.54
C THR A 199 1.17 4.60 -1.45
N GLY A 200 2.10 5.00 -0.58
CA GLY A 200 1.82 5.93 0.49
C GLY A 200 1.53 7.35 -0.01
N ILE A 201 0.68 8.06 0.73
CA ILE A 201 0.28 9.45 0.43
C ILE A 201 0.56 10.42 1.58
N ASN A 202 1.11 9.95 2.69
CA ASN A 202 1.39 10.79 3.85
C ASN A 202 2.90 11.06 3.97
N PRO A 203 3.39 12.22 3.51
CA PRO A 203 4.82 12.54 3.53
C PRO A 203 5.41 12.67 4.94
N ASN A 204 4.56 12.86 5.97
CA ASN A 204 4.98 12.90 7.36
C ASN A 204 5.16 11.48 7.97
N THR A 205 4.99 10.41 7.19
CA THR A 205 5.28 9.05 7.64
C THR A 205 6.77 8.89 7.92
N PHE A 206 7.12 8.41 9.11
CA PHE A 206 8.51 8.19 9.52
C PHE A 206 8.63 6.89 10.32
N TYR A 207 9.86 6.38 10.44
CA TYR A 207 10.19 5.31 11.38
C TYR A 207 11.54 5.61 12.03
N ASP A 208 11.60 5.63 13.37
CA ASP A 208 12.76 6.12 14.13
C ASP A 208 13.58 5.02 14.82
N ARG A 209 13.41 3.78 14.36
CA ARG A 209 14.16 2.60 14.83
C ARG A 209 14.78 1.91 13.62
N ASP A 210 15.63 0.92 13.88
CA ASP A 210 16.13 0.03 12.84
C ASP A 210 14.97 -0.80 12.24
N PRO A 211 14.66 -0.66 10.93
CA PRO A 211 13.65 -1.49 10.27
C PRO A 211 13.98 -2.98 10.28
N TYR A 212 15.26 -3.34 10.18
CA TYR A 212 15.71 -4.72 10.05
C TYR A 212 15.63 -5.50 11.37
N ALA A 213 15.45 -4.80 12.50
CA ALA A 213 15.18 -5.43 13.79
C ALA A 213 13.77 -6.06 13.84
N ASP A 214 12.80 -5.51 13.11
CA ASP A 214 11.41 -6.00 13.03
C ASP A 214 10.72 -5.41 11.79
N LEU A 215 10.89 -6.08 10.65
CA LEU A 215 10.36 -5.59 9.37
C LEU A 215 8.83 -5.63 9.29
N GLU A 216 8.18 -6.53 10.01
CA GLU A 216 6.71 -6.61 10.05
C GLU A 216 6.13 -5.42 10.85
N ARG A 217 6.77 -5.06 11.97
CA ARG A 217 6.41 -3.84 12.71
C ARG A 217 6.70 -2.58 11.89
N TRP A 218 7.85 -2.51 11.23
CA TRP A 218 8.18 -1.39 10.35
C TRP A 218 7.15 -1.24 9.21
N GLY A 219 6.81 -2.35 8.54
CA GLY A 219 5.82 -2.40 7.47
C GLY A 219 4.39 -2.07 7.91
N THR A 220 4.13 -1.96 9.21
CA THR A 220 2.85 -1.48 9.76
C THR A 220 2.67 0.04 9.66
N VAL A 221 3.76 0.81 9.51
CA VAL A 221 3.65 2.27 9.39
C VAL A 221 4.32 2.79 8.13
N ALA A 222 5.45 2.20 7.73
CA ALA A 222 6.27 2.70 6.63
C ALA A 222 5.53 2.73 5.28
N PHE A 223 4.53 1.86 5.08
CA PHE A 223 3.76 1.78 3.84
C PHE A 223 2.89 3.02 3.56
N GLY A 224 2.71 3.91 4.54
CA GLY A 224 2.08 5.22 4.32
C GLY A 224 3.01 6.28 3.73
N SER A 225 4.32 6.00 3.67
CA SER A 225 5.30 6.90 3.09
C SER A 225 5.19 6.91 1.57
N PRO A 226 5.25 8.08 0.91
CA PRO A 226 5.35 8.19 -0.54
C PRO A 226 6.55 7.47 -1.15
N ARG A 227 7.59 7.17 -0.34
CA ARG A 227 8.74 6.35 -0.74
C ARG A 227 8.39 4.86 -0.87
N TYR A 228 7.27 4.41 -0.30
CA TYR A 228 6.90 3.00 -0.21
C TYR A 228 5.74 2.70 -1.15
N THR A 229 6.08 2.26 -2.37
CA THR A 229 5.11 1.57 -3.23
C THR A 229 5.18 0.08 -2.93
N HIS A 230 4.05 -0.61 -2.93
CA HIS A 230 4.09 -2.06 -2.93
C HIS A 230 3.06 -2.72 -3.80
N ILE A 231 3.48 -3.88 -4.28
CA ILE A 231 2.75 -4.74 -5.17
C ILE A 231 2.34 -5.97 -4.37
N HIS A 232 1.05 -6.25 -4.35
CA HIS A 232 0.55 -7.49 -3.83
C HIS A 232 0.71 -8.61 -4.87
N ALA A 233 1.22 -9.75 -4.42
CA ALA A 233 1.51 -10.89 -5.26
C ALA A 233 1.21 -12.20 -4.53
N ALA A 234 1.05 -13.27 -5.31
CA ALA A 234 0.77 -14.63 -4.87
C ALA A 234 -0.53 -14.77 -4.04
N GLY A 235 -1.34 -15.78 -4.37
CA GLY A 235 -2.60 -16.03 -3.68
C GLY A 235 -3.79 -15.33 -4.33
N HIS A 236 -4.92 -15.29 -3.61
CA HIS A 236 -6.14 -14.63 -4.05
C HIS A 236 -6.11 -13.14 -3.73
N GLU A 237 -6.78 -12.34 -4.57
CA GLU A 237 -6.97 -10.90 -4.37
C GLU A 237 -7.26 -10.54 -2.89
N PRO A 238 -6.51 -9.57 -2.32
CA PRO A 238 -5.52 -8.73 -2.99
C PRO A 238 -4.13 -9.37 -3.14
N GLY A 239 -3.85 -10.56 -2.61
CA GLY A 239 -2.54 -11.22 -2.56
C GLY A 239 -2.00 -11.36 -1.13
N ASP A 240 -1.05 -12.28 -0.91
CA ASP A 240 -0.52 -12.64 0.41
C ASP A 240 0.94 -12.18 0.63
N ILE A 241 1.67 -11.89 -0.46
CA ILE A 241 3.00 -11.25 -0.43
C ILE A 241 2.86 -9.77 -0.78
N SER A 242 3.66 -8.94 -0.10
CA SER A 242 3.95 -7.56 -0.47
C SER A 242 5.38 -7.50 -1.02
N ILE A 243 5.53 -7.06 -2.26
CA ILE A 243 6.81 -6.75 -2.91
C ILE A 243 6.99 -5.24 -2.85
N GLN A 244 8.06 -4.77 -2.20
CA GLN A 244 8.31 -3.34 -2.04
C GLN A 244 9.08 -2.78 -3.24
N VAL A 245 8.61 -1.64 -3.72
CA VAL A 245 9.21 -0.85 -4.80
C VAL A 245 9.44 0.55 -4.23
N PHE A 246 10.69 0.84 -3.87
CA PHE A 246 11.03 2.08 -3.18
C PHE A 246 11.29 3.23 -4.16
N ASP A 247 11.00 4.43 -3.68
CA ASP A 247 11.36 5.69 -4.36
C ASP A 247 10.85 5.73 -5.81
N ALA A 248 9.63 5.23 -6.01
CA ALA A 248 9.03 5.16 -7.33
C ALA A 248 8.62 6.55 -7.84
N SER A 249 8.88 6.78 -9.12
CA SER A 249 8.22 7.79 -9.94
C SER A 249 6.99 7.17 -10.59
N ILE A 250 5.80 7.70 -10.30
CA ILE A 250 4.51 7.12 -10.72
C ILE A 250 3.69 8.17 -11.45
N SER A 251 3.25 7.84 -12.66
CA SER A 251 2.43 8.71 -13.51
C SER A 251 1.14 8.05 -13.94
N PHE A 252 0.07 8.84 -14.07
CA PHE A 252 -1.22 8.45 -14.64
C PHE A 252 -1.49 9.30 -15.88
N ASP A 253 -1.71 8.66 -17.04
CA ASP A 253 -1.85 9.33 -18.34
C ASP A 253 -0.76 10.40 -18.65
N GLY A 254 0.45 10.16 -18.15
CA GLY A 254 1.60 11.06 -18.29
C GLY A 254 1.69 12.16 -17.22
N GLU A 255 0.66 12.37 -16.40
CA GLU A 255 0.72 13.25 -15.23
C GLU A 255 1.50 12.57 -14.10
N LEU A 256 2.60 13.17 -13.67
CA LEU A 256 3.44 12.65 -12.59
C LEU A 256 2.82 12.96 -11.23
N LEU A 257 2.45 11.94 -10.46
CA LEU A 257 1.81 12.09 -9.14
C LEU A 257 2.78 11.78 -7.99
N TRP A 258 3.74 10.88 -8.23
CA TRP A 258 4.90 10.65 -7.37
C TRP A 258 6.16 10.81 -8.18
N LYS A 259 7.19 11.44 -7.59
CA LYS A 259 8.50 11.62 -8.21
C LYS A 259 9.58 11.15 -7.25
N ASP A 260 10.24 10.04 -7.59
CA ASP A 260 11.37 9.51 -6.85
C ASP A 260 11.08 9.36 -5.34
N GLY A 261 9.87 8.89 -5.00
CA GLY A 261 9.40 8.76 -3.62
C GLY A 261 8.83 10.02 -2.98
N HIS A 262 8.69 11.13 -3.71
CA HIS A 262 8.02 12.36 -3.26
C HIS A 262 6.59 12.43 -3.81
N PHE A 263 5.62 12.82 -2.98
CA PHE A 263 4.22 12.95 -3.38
C PHE A 263 3.93 14.32 -4.01
N VAL A 264 4.37 14.50 -5.26
CA VAL A 264 4.27 15.77 -6.01
C VAL A 264 2.84 16.19 -6.35
N PHE A 265 1.85 15.29 -6.17
CA PHE A 265 0.43 15.65 -6.24
C PHE A 265 0.04 16.79 -5.30
N LEU A 266 0.69 16.89 -4.13
CA LEU A 266 0.48 17.98 -3.16
C LEU A 266 0.81 19.36 -3.74
N ASP A 267 1.66 19.41 -4.77
CA ASP A 267 2.11 20.66 -5.38
C ASP A 267 1.29 21.08 -6.60
N ARG A 268 0.27 20.29 -6.97
CA ARG A 268 -0.66 20.72 -8.02
C ARG A 268 -1.35 22.04 -7.63
N PRO A 269 -1.57 22.97 -8.57
CA PRO A 269 -2.11 24.29 -8.25
C PRO A 269 -3.46 24.28 -7.53
N ASP A 270 -4.35 23.33 -7.87
CA ASP A 270 -5.65 23.15 -7.21
C ASP A 270 -5.50 22.66 -5.76
N ILE A 271 -4.59 21.71 -5.53
CA ILE A 271 -4.30 21.19 -4.19
C ILE A 271 -3.61 22.23 -3.32
N ARG A 272 -2.60 22.93 -3.86
CA ARG A 272 -1.88 24.00 -3.16
C ARG A 272 -2.80 25.11 -2.68
N ARG A 273 -3.73 25.55 -3.53
CA ARG A 273 -4.73 26.56 -3.16
C ARG A 273 -5.56 26.12 -1.96
N PHE A 274 -6.08 24.90 -2.00
CA PHE A 274 -6.87 24.36 -0.89
C PHE A 274 -6.06 24.25 0.41
N LEU A 275 -4.81 23.79 0.33
CA LEU A 275 -3.92 23.68 1.48
C LEU A 275 -3.63 25.05 2.11
N GLU A 276 -3.45 26.09 1.29
CA GLU A 276 -3.25 27.47 1.75
C GLU A 276 -4.51 28.03 2.42
N GLU A 277 -5.68 27.88 1.79
CA GLU A 277 -6.97 28.32 2.33
C GLU A 277 -7.33 27.61 3.64
N SER A 278 -6.89 26.35 3.79
CA SER A 278 -7.11 25.52 4.98
C SER A 278 -6.04 25.68 6.06
N GLY A 279 -5.07 26.61 5.91
CA GLY A 279 -4.01 26.82 6.91
C GLY A 279 -2.95 25.71 6.99
N ASN A 280 -2.89 24.83 5.98
CA ASN A 280 -2.02 23.65 5.90
C ASN A 280 -0.96 23.79 4.80
N SER A 281 -0.53 25.01 4.48
CA SER A 281 0.45 25.31 3.42
C SER A 281 1.82 24.63 3.61
N HIS A 282 2.13 24.20 4.83
CA HIS A 282 3.32 23.45 5.19
C HIS A 282 3.34 22.02 4.61
N LEU A 283 2.17 21.42 4.32
CA LEU A 283 2.08 20.12 3.67
C LEU A 283 2.40 20.27 2.18
N ASN A 284 3.48 19.66 1.70
CA ASN A 284 3.94 19.74 0.31
C ASN A 284 4.83 18.53 -0.03
N SER A 285 5.29 18.45 -1.29
CA SER A 285 6.10 17.32 -1.74
C SER A 285 7.57 17.34 -1.28
N GLU A 286 8.08 18.46 -0.77
CA GLU A 286 9.44 18.55 -0.22
C GLU A 286 9.55 17.78 1.11
N ILE A 287 8.42 17.54 1.80
CA ILE A 287 8.40 16.65 2.95
C ILE A 287 8.60 15.21 2.47
N CYS A 288 9.70 14.61 2.91
CA CYS A 288 10.03 13.22 2.65
C CYS A 288 10.79 12.68 3.86
N LEU A 289 10.06 12.23 4.88
CA LEU A 289 10.68 11.78 6.12
C LEU A 289 11.28 10.37 5.97
N ASP A 290 12.33 10.12 6.76
CA ASP A 290 13.03 8.85 6.73
C ASP A 290 12.19 7.72 7.34
N ILE A 291 12.20 6.59 6.63
CA ILE A 291 11.59 5.33 7.05
C ILE A 291 12.66 4.26 7.35
N GLY A 292 13.94 4.62 7.38
CA GLY A 292 15.06 3.76 7.73
C GLY A 292 15.55 2.84 6.62
N VAL A 293 15.10 3.07 5.38
CA VAL A 293 15.49 2.31 4.18
C VAL A 293 15.91 3.24 3.04
#